data_AF-A0A7R9MQK9-F1
#
_entry.id   AF-A0A7R9MQK9-F1
#
_cell.length_a   1.000
_cell.length_b   1.000
_cell.length_c   1.000
_cell.angle_alpha   90.00
_cell.angle_beta   90.00
_cell.angle_gamma   90.00
#
_symmetry.space_group_name_H-M   'P 1'
#
loop_
_entity.id
_entity.type
_entity.pdbx_description
1 polymer ?
#
loop_
_entity_poly.entity_id
_entity_poly.type
_entity_poly.pdbx_seq_one_letter_code
_entity_poly.pdbx_strand_id
1 'polypeptide(L)'
;QLCTEEFSVTYRRHHCRCCGKVVCSACSQNKAPLPYLKNQTARVCDECFDRLREQMERMDRHHKHQSASSGTSVEVSAPASASDTDESRDWYQLFRRNLSRSSHRKAKHRYVPSVLKEVSANDVGSLISGYLHRRESRKNWKNYWFVIKDMVLYTYKASEDVAALK
;
A
#
# COMPACT_ATOMS: atom_id res chain seq x y z
N GLN A 1 3.43 -15.71 12.97
CA GLN A 1 2.58 -15.73 11.77
C GLN A 1 1.77 -14.44 11.74
N LEU A 2 1.54 -13.80 10.59
CA LEU A 2 0.72 -12.55 10.53
C LEU A 2 -0.76 -12.80 10.21
N CYS A 3 -1.07 -13.91 9.54
CA CYS A 3 -2.46 -14.25 9.22
C CYS A 3 -3.07 -15.10 10.33
N THR A 4 -4.29 -14.77 10.74
CA THR A 4 -5.10 -15.55 11.69
C THR A 4 -5.93 -16.64 11.01
N GLU A 5 -6.13 -16.54 9.70
CA GLU A 5 -6.85 -17.54 8.90
C GLU A 5 -6.04 -18.82 8.70
N GLU A 6 -6.75 -19.97 8.66
CA GLU A 6 -6.14 -21.26 8.38
C GLU A 6 -5.68 -21.39 6.93
N PHE A 7 -4.50 -21.97 6.73
CA PHE A 7 -3.96 -22.21 5.40
C PHE A 7 -4.54 -23.48 4.78
N SER A 8 -4.91 -23.37 3.50
CA SER A 8 -5.53 -24.44 2.71
C SER A 8 -4.83 -24.58 1.35
N VAL A 9 -5.30 -25.53 0.52
CA VAL A 9 -4.73 -25.76 -0.83
C VAL A 9 -4.81 -24.50 -1.70
N THR A 10 -5.89 -23.73 -1.56
CA THR A 10 -6.12 -22.46 -2.26
C THR A 10 -5.59 -21.26 -1.47
N TYR A 11 -5.60 -21.30 -0.13
CA TYR A 11 -5.00 -20.29 0.74
C TYR A 11 -3.57 -20.70 1.15
N ARG A 12 -2.61 -20.43 0.27
CA ARG A 12 -1.23 -20.92 0.42
C ARG A 12 -0.40 -20.08 1.39
N ARG A 13 0.53 -20.74 2.07
CA ARG A 13 1.56 -20.11 2.90
C ARG A 13 2.62 -19.42 2.05
N HIS A 14 2.99 -18.22 2.45
CA HIS A 14 4.15 -17.49 1.95
C HIS A 14 5.00 -16.99 3.11
N HIS A 15 6.25 -16.66 2.84
CA HIS A 15 7.15 -16.08 3.83
C HIS A 15 7.51 -14.65 3.42
N CYS A 16 7.44 -13.72 4.38
CA CYS A 16 8.04 -12.40 4.24
C CYS A 16 9.56 -12.57 4.27
N ARG A 17 10.27 -12.08 3.25
CA ARG A 17 11.74 -12.16 3.25
C ARG A 17 12.34 -11.17 4.27
N CYS A 18 11.67 -10.05 4.56
CA CYS A 18 12.20 -9.08 5.52
C CYS A 18 12.15 -9.58 6.98
N CYS A 19 11.04 -10.19 7.42
CA CYS A 19 10.86 -10.60 8.83
C CYS A 19 10.69 -12.10 9.07
N GLY A 20 10.68 -12.94 8.01
CA GLY A 20 10.54 -14.39 8.11
C GLY A 20 9.12 -14.90 8.45
N LYS A 21 8.20 -14.03 8.91
CA LYS A 21 6.83 -14.43 9.29
C LYS A 21 6.08 -15.09 8.12
N VAL A 22 5.28 -16.10 8.45
CA VAL A 22 4.31 -16.73 7.53
C VAL A 22 3.13 -15.78 7.28
N VAL A 23 2.79 -15.59 6.01
CA VAL A 23 1.79 -14.66 5.49
C VAL A 23 1.02 -15.28 4.32
N CYS A 24 -0.20 -14.82 4.06
CA CYS A 24 -0.95 -15.16 2.86
C CYS A 24 -0.61 -14.21 1.70
N SER A 25 -1.20 -14.46 0.52
CA SER A 25 -0.95 -13.60 -0.64
C SER A 25 -1.50 -12.19 -0.46
N ALA A 26 -2.61 -12.04 0.28
CA ALA A 26 -3.23 -10.75 0.54
C ALA A 26 -2.38 -9.86 1.45
N CYS A 27 -1.76 -10.42 2.49
CA CYS A 27 -0.91 -9.70 3.45
C CYS A 27 0.54 -9.47 2.95
N SER A 28 0.85 -9.80 1.70
CA SER A 28 2.21 -9.72 1.16
C SER A 28 2.24 -9.43 -0.34
N GLN A 29 1.37 -8.54 -0.80
CA GLN A 29 1.29 -8.18 -2.23
C GLN A 29 2.52 -7.41 -2.72
N ASN A 30 3.23 -6.77 -1.80
CA ASN A 30 4.36 -5.92 -2.09
C ASN A 30 5.68 -6.68 -2.24
N LYS A 31 6.57 -6.10 -3.04
CA LYS A 31 7.97 -6.52 -3.13
C LYS A 31 8.88 -5.33 -2.86
N ALA A 32 9.99 -5.60 -2.19
CA ALA A 32 10.99 -4.59 -1.87
C ALA A 32 12.40 -5.13 -2.19
N PRO A 33 13.33 -4.30 -2.70
CA PRO A 33 14.76 -4.64 -2.65
C PRO A 33 15.19 -4.82 -1.20
N LEU A 34 16.01 -5.82 -0.91
CA LEU A 34 16.54 -6.07 0.43
C LEU A 34 18.06 -6.03 0.40
N PRO A 35 18.74 -5.25 1.27
CA PRO A 35 20.20 -5.09 1.21
C PRO A 35 20.96 -6.40 1.33
N TYR A 36 20.55 -7.23 2.29
CA TYR A 36 21.17 -8.55 2.52
C TYR A 36 20.95 -9.55 1.37
N LEU A 37 20.06 -9.25 0.40
CA LEU A 37 19.88 -10.01 -0.84
C LEU A 37 20.53 -9.32 -2.04
N LYS A 38 21.60 -8.54 -1.85
CA LYS A 38 22.27 -7.77 -2.92
C LYS A 38 21.26 -6.90 -3.69
N ASN A 39 20.39 -6.22 -2.95
CA ASN A 39 19.32 -5.37 -3.45
C ASN A 39 18.31 -6.06 -4.40
N GLN A 40 18.21 -7.39 -4.40
CA GLN A 40 17.18 -8.10 -5.15
C GLN A 40 15.78 -7.89 -4.57
N THR A 41 14.79 -7.76 -5.46
CA THR A 41 13.40 -7.54 -5.07
C THR A 41 12.74 -8.83 -4.58
N ALA A 42 12.31 -8.85 -3.33
CA ALA A 42 11.68 -10.01 -2.71
C ALA A 42 10.31 -9.69 -2.09
N ARG A 43 9.48 -10.72 -1.91
CA ARG A 43 8.15 -10.59 -1.27
C ARG A 43 8.30 -10.16 0.18
N VAL A 44 7.58 -9.13 0.57
CA VAL A 44 7.52 -8.63 1.95
C VAL A 44 6.07 -8.51 2.41
N CYS A 45 5.82 -8.64 3.72
CA CYS A 45 4.52 -8.34 4.28
C CYS A 45 4.25 -6.85 4.30
N ASP A 46 3.00 -6.46 4.46
CA ASP A 46 2.58 -5.06 4.44
C ASP A 46 3.26 -4.24 5.55
N GLU A 47 3.33 -4.77 6.78
CA GLU A 47 4.08 -4.14 7.90
C GLU A 47 5.54 -3.83 7.53
N CYS A 48 6.24 -4.80 6.92
CA CYS A 48 7.63 -4.60 6.53
C CYS A 48 7.74 -3.60 5.38
N PHE A 49 6.81 -3.63 4.43
CA PHE A 49 6.81 -2.70 3.31
C PHE A 49 6.60 -1.25 3.78
N ASP A 50 5.67 -1.03 4.70
CA ASP A 50 5.38 0.28 5.27
C ASP A 50 6.58 0.82 6.07
N ARG A 51 7.21 -0.03 6.89
CA ARG A 51 8.44 0.35 7.61
C ARG A 51 9.57 0.76 6.67
N LEU A 52 9.79 0.03 5.57
CA LEU A 52 10.81 0.36 4.57
C LEU A 52 10.47 1.67 3.84
N ARG A 53 9.17 1.92 3.57
CA ARG A 53 8.70 3.19 2.98
C ARG A 53 8.92 4.37 3.92
N GLU A 54 8.61 4.24 5.20
CA GLU A 54 8.85 5.27 6.20
C GLU A 54 10.34 5.58 6.37
N GLN A 55 11.20 4.56 6.34
CA GLN A 55 12.66 4.74 6.35
C GLN A 55 13.13 5.57 5.15
N MET A 56 12.63 5.26 3.94
CA MET A 56 12.92 6.03 2.73
C MET A 56 12.48 7.50 2.88
N GLU A 57 11.25 7.75 3.35
CA GLU A 57 10.72 9.10 3.53
C GLU A 57 11.49 9.90 4.60
N ARG A 58 12.01 9.24 5.64
CA ARG A 58 12.91 9.88 6.61
C ARG A 58 14.20 10.33 5.95
N MET A 59 14.82 9.47 5.14
CA MET A 59 16.06 9.81 4.40
C MET A 59 15.84 10.96 3.42
N ASP A 60 14.69 11.00 2.75
CA ASP A 60 14.29 12.10 1.85
C ASP A 60 14.25 13.46 2.56
N ARG A 61 13.69 13.49 3.77
CA ARG A 61 13.63 14.72 4.57
C ARG A 61 15.03 15.20 4.97
N HIS A 62 15.90 14.29 5.40
CA HIS A 62 17.27 14.65 5.78
C HIS A 62 18.09 15.24 4.61
N HIS A 63 17.99 14.66 3.40
CA HIS A 63 18.68 15.20 2.22
C HIS A 63 18.19 16.60 1.83
N LYS A 64 16.87 16.85 1.93
CA LYS A 64 16.30 18.15 1.58
C LYS A 64 16.77 19.28 2.52
N HIS A 65 16.89 18.99 3.82
CA HIS A 65 17.38 19.96 4.80
C HIS A 65 18.89 20.26 4.65
N GLN A 66 19.71 19.31 4.18
CA GLN A 66 21.13 19.56 3.90
C GLN A 66 21.37 20.38 2.63
N SER A 67 20.54 20.18 1.59
CA SER A 67 20.66 20.95 0.32
C SER A 67 20.21 22.42 0.42
N ALA A 68 19.43 22.78 1.44
CA ALA A 68 18.97 24.16 1.65
C ALA A 68 19.96 25.02 2.46
N SER A 69 20.97 24.43 3.10
CA SER A 69 21.95 25.14 3.93
C SER A 69 23.31 25.36 3.24
N SER A 70 23.45 25.04 1.95
CA SER A 70 24.70 25.22 1.19
C SER A 70 25.01 26.68 0.81
N GLY A 71 24.43 27.66 1.51
CA GLY A 71 24.67 29.09 1.30
C GLY A 71 25.62 29.75 2.31
N THR A 72 26.08 29.06 3.36
CA THR A 72 27.03 29.66 4.32
C THR A 72 28.04 28.62 4.79
N SER A 73 29.29 28.83 4.42
CA SER A 73 30.48 28.15 4.96
C SER A 73 30.59 28.42 6.46
N VAL A 74 30.27 27.42 7.29
CA VAL A 74 30.71 27.37 8.69
C VAL A 74 31.27 25.99 8.95
N GLU A 75 32.58 25.94 9.15
CA GLU A 75 33.28 24.76 9.63
C GLU A 75 32.88 24.51 11.08
N VAL A 76 32.20 23.39 11.34
CA VAL A 76 32.07 22.85 12.69
C VAL A 76 32.40 21.37 12.65
N SER A 77 33.48 21.04 13.32
CA SER A 77 34.01 19.68 13.46
C SER A 77 33.13 18.83 14.40
N ALA A 78 32.88 17.58 13.94
CA ALA A 78 32.44 16.36 14.66
C ALA A 78 30.92 16.06 14.83
N PRO A 79 30.49 14.78 14.93
CA PRO A 79 31.27 13.54 14.85
C PRO A 79 31.01 12.72 13.57
N ALA A 80 32.08 12.10 13.07
CA ALA A 80 32.02 11.01 12.11
C ALA A 80 31.31 9.80 12.74
N SER A 81 30.01 9.60 12.51
CA SER A 81 29.32 8.37 12.90
C SER A 81 28.05 8.10 12.09
N ALA A 82 28.24 7.90 10.80
CA ALA A 82 27.57 6.86 10.02
C ALA A 82 28.26 6.91 8.66
N SER A 83 29.18 5.98 8.41
CA SER A 83 29.62 5.72 7.06
C SER A 83 28.37 5.45 6.23
N ASP A 84 27.95 6.46 5.46
CA ASP A 84 26.89 6.34 4.47
C ASP A 84 27.49 5.46 3.37
N THR A 85 27.47 4.15 3.62
CA THR A 85 28.03 3.15 2.72
C THR A 85 27.31 3.32 1.39
N ASP A 86 28.06 3.31 0.29
CA ASP A 86 27.56 3.38 -1.10
C ASP A 86 26.30 2.50 -1.33
N GLU A 87 26.26 1.34 -0.66
CA GLU A 87 25.14 0.38 -0.61
C GLU A 87 23.79 0.96 -0.10
N SER A 88 23.81 1.86 0.88
CA SER A 88 22.60 2.48 1.48
C SER A 88 21.91 3.40 0.48
N ARG A 89 22.71 4.17 -0.27
CA ARG A 89 22.25 5.10 -1.30
C ARG A 89 21.73 4.34 -2.52
N ASP A 90 22.38 3.25 -2.93
CA ASP A 90 21.90 2.37 -4.00
C ASP A 90 20.56 1.70 -3.62
N TRP A 91 20.46 1.15 -2.40
CA TRP A 91 19.21 0.53 -1.92
C TRP A 91 18.03 1.51 -1.96
N TYR A 92 18.25 2.75 -1.48
CA TYR A 92 17.24 3.81 -1.47
C TYR A 92 16.73 4.12 -2.89
N GLN A 93 17.64 4.29 -3.87
CA GLN A 93 17.27 4.57 -5.26
C GLN A 93 16.50 3.41 -5.89
N LEU A 94 16.93 2.18 -5.63
CA LEU A 94 16.27 0.96 -6.10
C LEU A 94 14.88 0.80 -5.50
N PHE A 95 14.70 1.11 -4.21
CA PHE A 95 13.40 1.05 -3.54
C PHE A 95 12.44 2.09 -4.13
N ARG A 96 12.89 3.33 -4.30
CA ARG A 96 12.12 4.41 -4.94
C ARG A 96 11.70 4.07 -6.37
N ARG A 97 12.59 3.47 -7.17
CA ARG A 97 12.28 2.97 -8.52
C ARG A 97 11.23 1.86 -8.49
N ASN A 98 11.34 0.93 -7.54
CA ASN A 98 10.36 -0.15 -7.36
C ASN A 98 8.98 0.38 -6.97
N LEU A 99 8.92 1.43 -6.14
CA LEU A 99 7.66 2.07 -5.77
C LEU A 99 6.96 2.67 -7.00
N SER A 100 7.70 3.34 -7.90
CA SER A 100 7.15 3.84 -9.17
C SER A 100 6.58 2.73 -10.06
N ARG A 101 7.24 1.55 -10.12
CA ARG A 101 6.73 0.37 -10.83
C ARG A 101 5.51 -0.24 -10.14
N SER A 102 5.42 -0.14 -8.82
CA SER A 102 4.26 -0.58 -8.04
C SER A 102 3.06 0.35 -8.21
N SER A 103 3.26 1.67 -8.31
CA SER A 103 2.18 2.65 -8.55
C SER A 103 1.44 2.45 -9.88
N HIS A 104 2.08 1.81 -10.87
CA HIS A 104 1.42 1.40 -12.12
C HIS A 104 0.57 0.13 -11.97
N ARG A 105 0.77 -0.64 -10.90
CA ARG A 105 -0.15 -1.69 -10.48
C ARG A 105 -1.24 -1.04 -9.64
N LYS A 106 -2.15 -0.33 -10.32
CA LYS A 106 -3.45 0.07 -9.77
C LYS A 106 -3.99 -1.06 -8.89
N ALA A 107 -4.45 -0.69 -7.70
CA ALA A 107 -5.15 -1.51 -6.72
C ALA A 107 -5.76 -2.76 -7.35
N LYS A 108 -4.99 -3.87 -7.38
CA LYS A 108 -5.54 -5.15 -7.82
C LYS A 108 -6.36 -5.66 -6.65
N HIS A 109 -7.64 -5.29 -6.70
CA HIS A 109 -8.78 -6.02 -6.18
C HIS A 109 -8.49 -6.80 -4.89
N ARG A 110 -8.78 -6.18 -3.73
CA ARG A 110 -8.92 -6.96 -2.50
C ARG A 110 -9.94 -8.07 -2.78
N TYR A 111 -9.64 -9.29 -2.36
CA TYR A 111 -10.58 -10.40 -2.48
C TYR A 111 -11.79 -10.07 -1.61
N VAL A 112 -12.95 -9.85 -2.25
CA VAL A 112 -14.24 -9.63 -1.58
C VAL A 112 -14.99 -10.96 -1.63
N PRO A 113 -15.24 -11.61 -0.48
CA PRO A 113 -16.04 -12.83 -0.40
C PRO A 113 -17.37 -12.69 -1.14
N SER A 114 -17.85 -13.77 -1.76
CA SER A 114 -19.11 -13.76 -2.55
C SER A 114 -20.33 -13.32 -1.74
N VAL A 115 -20.33 -13.58 -0.43
CA VAL A 115 -21.41 -13.22 0.51
C VAL A 115 -21.65 -11.70 0.58
N LEU A 116 -20.65 -10.87 0.25
CA LEU A 116 -20.78 -9.41 0.23
C LEU A 116 -21.21 -8.83 -1.13
N LYS A 117 -21.58 -9.66 -2.11
CA LYS A 117 -21.87 -9.21 -3.50
C LYS A 117 -23.35 -8.96 -3.77
N GLU A 118 -24.24 -9.52 -2.96
CA GLU A 118 -25.68 -9.47 -3.16
C GLU A 118 -26.32 -8.74 -1.98
N VAL A 119 -26.18 -7.42 -1.97
CA VAL A 119 -26.91 -6.51 -1.10
C VAL A 119 -27.71 -5.61 -2.02
N SER A 120 -29.02 -5.50 -1.81
CA SER A 120 -29.82 -4.61 -2.64
C SER A 120 -29.53 -3.16 -2.27
N ALA A 121 -29.50 -2.28 -3.27
CA ALA A 121 -29.23 -0.86 -3.06
C ALA A 121 -30.25 -0.13 -2.15
N ASN A 122 -31.42 -0.74 -1.89
CA ASN A 122 -32.51 -0.21 -1.07
C ASN A 122 -32.90 -1.16 0.08
N ASP A 123 -31.94 -1.88 0.65
CA ASP A 123 -32.23 -2.82 1.73
C ASP A 123 -32.67 -2.10 3.03
N VAL A 124 -33.68 -2.67 3.70
CA VAL A 124 -34.25 -2.17 4.95
C VAL A 124 -33.22 -2.41 6.05
N GLY A 125 -32.54 -1.34 6.47
CA GLY A 125 -31.40 -1.42 7.41
C GLY A 125 -30.14 -0.68 6.94
N SER A 126 -30.19 -0.02 5.79
CA SER A 126 -29.13 0.90 5.35
C SER A 126 -29.05 2.11 6.29
N LEU A 127 -27.84 2.44 6.77
CA LEU A 127 -27.60 3.62 7.61
C LEU A 127 -27.75 4.90 6.80
N ILE A 128 -27.15 4.93 5.60
CA ILE A 128 -27.15 6.06 4.67
C ILE A 128 -27.13 5.52 3.25
N SER A 129 -27.92 6.10 2.35
CA SER A 129 -27.89 5.81 0.92
C SER A 129 -28.08 7.08 0.08
N GLY A 130 -27.45 7.15 -1.10
CA GLY A 130 -27.64 8.29 -2.01
C GLY A 130 -26.67 8.35 -3.19
N TYR A 131 -26.97 9.24 -4.14
CA TYR A 131 -26.09 9.53 -5.26
C TYR A 131 -24.92 10.42 -4.83
N LEU A 132 -23.69 10.00 -5.14
CA LEU A 132 -22.48 10.81 -4.99
C LEU A 132 -21.62 10.76 -6.26
N HIS A 133 -20.87 11.84 -6.47
CA HIS A 133 -19.92 11.93 -7.57
C HIS A 133 -18.60 11.27 -7.19
N ARG A 134 -18.16 10.28 -7.96
CA ARG A 134 -16.83 9.65 -7.82
C ARG A 134 -15.95 10.02 -9.00
N ARG A 135 -14.74 10.49 -8.71
CA ARG A 135 -13.73 10.77 -9.72
C ARG A 135 -13.09 9.48 -10.22
N GLU A 136 -13.31 9.13 -11.48
CA GLU A 136 -12.70 7.93 -12.10
C GLU A 136 -11.37 8.23 -12.79
N SER A 137 -11.22 9.45 -13.32
CA SER A 137 -9.98 9.91 -13.94
C SER A 137 -9.80 11.41 -13.69
N ARG A 138 -8.63 11.97 -14.07
CA ARG A 138 -8.32 13.39 -13.84
C ARG A 138 -9.36 14.37 -14.42
N LYS A 139 -10.17 13.96 -15.40
CA LYS A 139 -11.21 14.79 -16.03
C LYS A 139 -12.60 14.17 -16.03
N ASN A 140 -12.80 13.00 -15.39
CA ASN A 140 -14.07 12.27 -15.46
C ASN A 140 -14.64 12.04 -14.06
N TRP A 141 -15.77 12.69 -13.80
CA TRP A 141 -16.60 12.51 -12.62
C TRP A 141 -17.87 11.78 -13.06
N LYS A 142 -18.21 10.71 -12.36
CA LYS A 142 -19.41 9.93 -12.63
C LYS A 142 -20.25 9.80 -11.38
N ASN A 143 -21.56 9.72 -11.58
CA ASN A 143 -22.51 9.47 -10.51
C ASN A 143 -22.59 7.98 -10.23
N TYR A 144 -22.59 7.66 -8.94
CA TYR A 144 -22.80 6.31 -8.41
C TYR A 144 -23.76 6.39 -7.23
N TRP A 145 -24.49 5.32 -7.00
CA TRP A 145 -25.31 5.15 -5.81
C TRP A 145 -24.47 4.48 -4.72
N PHE A 146 -24.43 5.07 -3.53
CA PHE A 146 -23.67 4.55 -2.40
C PHE A 146 -24.62 4.11 -1.30
N VAL A 147 -24.27 3.04 -0.61
CA VAL A 147 -25.03 2.51 0.53
C VAL A 147 -24.06 2.14 1.64
N ILE A 148 -24.30 2.62 2.85
CA ILE A 148 -23.58 2.18 4.05
C ILE A 148 -24.50 1.26 4.83
N LYS A 149 -24.15 -0.02 4.93
CA LYS A 149 -24.90 -1.04 5.70
C LYS A 149 -23.90 -1.87 6.50
N ASP A 150 -24.18 -2.08 7.78
CA ASP A 150 -23.31 -2.84 8.70
C ASP A 150 -21.85 -2.36 8.70
N MET A 151 -21.65 -1.02 8.67
CA MET A 151 -20.32 -0.36 8.59
C MET A 151 -19.53 -0.66 7.31
N VAL A 152 -20.16 -1.27 6.30
CA VAL A 152 -19.59 -1.54 4.98
C VAL A 152 -20.16 -0.55 3.96
N LEU A 153 -19.28 0.03 3.14
CA LEU A 153 -19.66 0.91 2.03
C LEU A 153 -19.79 0.10 0.74
N TYR A 154 -20.99 0.06 0.18
CA TYR A 154 -21.32 -0.51 -1.12
C TYR A 154 -21.46 0.60 -2.16
N THR A 155 -21.09 0.31 -3.42
CA THR A 155 -21.23 1.23 -4.55
C THR A 155 -22.00 0.55 -5.67
N TYR A 156 -22.95 1.23 -6.31
CA TYR A 156 -23.81 0.71 -7.38
C TYR A 156 -23.85 1.67 -8.56
N LYS A 157 -24.21 1.21 -9.76
CA LYS A 157 -24.40 2.11 -10.90
C LYS A 157 -25.71 2.88 -10.78
N ALA A 158 -26.74 2.24 -10.24
CA ALA A 158 -28.06 2.81 -10.03
C ALA A 158 -28.66 2.36 -8.69
N SER A 159 -29.70 3.06 -8.23
CA SER A 159 -30.42 2.78 -6.98
C SER A 159 -31.21 1.47 -7.00
N GLU A 160 -31.44 0.90 -8.17
CA GLU A 160 -32.22 -0.33 -8.38
C GLU A 160 -31.32 -1.57 -8.50
N ASP A 161 -30.00 -1.38 -8.54
CA ASP A 161 -29.06 -2.48 -8.69
C ASP A 161 -29.07 -3.41 -7.45
N VAL A 162 -29.09 -4.71 -7.71
CA VAL A 162 -29.03 -5.76 -6.67
C VAL A 162 -27.62 -6.26 -6.38
N ALA A 163 -26.63 -5.79 -7.15
CA ALA A 163 -25.24 -6.20 -7.02
C ALA A 163 -24.31 -5.00 -6.97
N ALA A 164 -23.49 -4.93 -5.93
CA ALA A 164 -22.51 -3.87 -5.77
C ALA A 164 -21.36 -4.00 -6.77
N LEU A 165 -20.86 -2.84 -7.22
CA LEU A 165 -19.62 -2.71 -7.97
C LEU A 165 -18.42 -3.17 -7.12
N LYS A 166 -17.46 -3.74 -7.84
CA LYS A 166 -16.20 -4.28 -7.35
C LYS A 166 -15.13 -3.22 -7.08
#